data_AF-A0A6J5F901-F1
#
_entry.id   AF-A0A6J5F901-F1
#
_cell.length_a   1.000
_cell.length_b   1.000
_cell.length_c   1.000
_cell.angle_alpha   90.00
_cell.angle_beta   90.00
_cell.angle_gamma   90.00
#
_symmetry.space_group_name_H-M   'P 1'
#
loop_
_entity.id
_entity.type
_entity.pdbx_description
1 polymer ?
#
loop_
_entity_poly.entity_id
_entity_poly.type
_entity_poly.pdbx_seq_one_letter_code
_entity_poly.pdbx_strand_id
1 'polypeptide(L)'
;MARYSEAVEPGTVWTWNAIGKAAGAWNLGPDANESQRGFLLNHVITDELPAADRAPTAHGPARISNSDPITGQAAWYDVRVRVYPAEADADHTLPQFAPMQSLPGSVGSVSTFKRIVQTYFAGRGEFAARLRGAAKASKETE
;
A
#
# COMPACT_ATOMS: atom_id res chain seq x y z
N MET A 1 -14.76 8.52 0.37
CA MET A 1 -16.04 8.91 -0.26
C MET A 1 -16.80 7.64 -0.61
N ALA A 2 -17.93 7.37 0.03
CA ALA A 2 -18.80 6.24 -0.29
C ALA A 2 -20.00 6.72 -1.12
N ARG A 3 -20.55 5.85 -1.97
CA ARG A 3 -21.69 6.15 -2.84
C ARG A 3 -22.66 4.97 -2.83
N TYR A 4 -23.95 5.28 -2.75
CA TYR A 4 -25.01 4.31 -2.99
C TYR A 4 -25.15 4.07 -4.50
N SER A 5 -25.45 2.83 -4.86
CA SER A 5 -25.62 2.39 -6.25
C SER A 5 -26.54 1.19 -6.28
N GLU A 6 -27.43 1.14 -7.27
CA GLU A 6 -28.28 -0.03 -7.56
C GLU A 6 -27.53 -1.09 -8.39
N ALA A 7 -26.23 -0.89 -8.66
CA ALA A 7 -25.40 -1.81 -9.45
C ALA A 7 -24.84 -2.99 -8.64
N VAL A 8 -25.20 -3.10 -7.36
CA VAL A 8 -24.77 -4.18 -6.46
C VAL A 8 -25.96 -4.70 -5.67
N GLU A 9 -25.93 -5.98 -5.30
CA GLU A 9 -26.97 -6.59 -4.48
C GLU A 9 -27.11 -5.89 -3.11
N PRO A 10 -28.33 -5.79 -2.54
CA PRO A 10 -28.53 -5.23 -1.21
C PRO A 10 -27.64 -5.88 -0.16
N GLY A 11 -26.94 -5.07 0.63
CA GLY A 11 -26.00 -5.53 1.65
C GLY A 11 -24.58 -5.85 1.13
N THR A 12 -24.33 -5.69 -0.17
CA THR A 12 -23.01 -5.86 -0.78
C THR A 12 -22.30 -4.52 -0.90
N VAL A 13 -21.02 -4.48 -0.53
CA VAL A 13 -20.13 -3.34 -0.78
C VAL A 13 -19.13 -3.75 -1.84
N TRP A 14 -18.89 -2.85 -2.78
CA TRP A 14 -17.92 -3.09 -3.84
C TRP A 14 -16.89 -1.96 -3.89
N THR A 15 -15.64 -2.34 -4.15
CA THR A 15 -14.53 -1.41 -4.38
C THR A 15 -13.67 -1.91 -5.52
N TRP A 16 -13.02 -0.96 -6.20
CA TRP A 16 -11.91 -1.26 -7.08
C TRP A 16 -10.72 -1.78 -6.29
N ASN A 17 -9.95 -2.68 -6.91
CA ASN A 17 -8.68 -3.14 -6.37
C ASN A 17 -7.58 -2.08 -6.57
N ALA A 18 -6.55 -2.13 -5.71
CA ALA A 18 -5.32 -1.35 -5.82
C ALA A 18 -5.48 0.19 -5.86
N ILE A 19 -6.56 0.71 -5.27
CA ILE A 19 -6.78 2.15 -5.10
C ILE A 19 -5.86 2.73 -4.02
N GLY A 20 -5.92 2.18 -2.81
CA GLY A 20 -4.95 2.48 -1.75
C GLY A 20 -3.65 1.72 -1.97
N LYS A 21 -2.52 2.36 -1.67
CA LYS A 21 -1.18 1.77 -1.77
C LYS A 21 -0.35 2.20 -0.58
N ALA A 22 0.48 1.31 -0.06
CA ALA A 22 1.39 1.68 1.02
C ALA A 22 2.37 2.77 0.54
N ALA A 23 2.71 3.71 1.41
CA ALA A 23 3.74 4.71 1.13
C ALA A 23 5.05 4.03 0.68
N GLY A 24 5.72 4.56 -0.34
CA GLY A 24 6.94 3.95 -0.89
C GLY A 24 6.71 2.72 -1.78
N ALA A 25 5.55 2.07 -1.72
CA ALA A 25 5.22 0.98 -2.62
C ALA A 25 5.13 1.49 -4.05
N TRP A 26 5.60 0.71 -5.01
CA TRP A 26 5.51 1.02 -6.44
C TRP A 26 6.18 2.37 -6.79
N ASN A 27 7.22 2.74 -6.04
CA ASN A 27 7.92 4.02 -6.17
C ASN A 27 7.01 5.25 -5.98
N LEU A 28 5.95 5.10 -5.18
CA LEU A 28 5.16 6.22 -4.69
C LEU A 28 5.98 7.06 -3.71
N GLY A 29 5.75 8.38 -3.75
CA GLY A 29 6.23 9.26 -2.69
C GLY A 29 5.58 8.93 -1.35
N PRO A 30 6.20 9.33 -0.22
CA PRO A 30 5.62 9.10 1.10
C PRO A 30 4.23 9.78 1.25
N ASP A 31 4.06 10.95 0.63
CA ASP A 31 2.86 11.78 0.74
C ASP A 31 1.90 11.62 -0.46
N ALA A 32 2.00 10.50 -1.18
CA ALA A 32 1.13 10.24 -2.33
C ALA A 32 -0.34 10.13 -1.89
N ASN A 33 -1.27 10.63 -2.72
CA ASN A 33 -2.69 10.56 -2.39
C ASN A 33 -3.18 9.10 -2.23
N GLU A 34 -2.56 8.17 -2.94
CA GLU A 34 -2.84 6.73 -2.85
C GLU A 34 -2.48 6.14 -1.47
N SER A 35 -1.54 6.73 -0.72
CA SER A 35 -1.20 6.32 0.65
C SER A 35 -1.90 7.15 1.72
N GLN A 36 -2.16 8.43 1.43
CA GLN A 36 -2.76 9.35 2.41
C GLN A 36 -4.29 9.29 2.40
N ARG A 37 -4.91 9.24 1.21
CA ARG A 37 -6.37 9.32 1.02
C ARG A 37 -7.00 8.01 0.53
N GLY A 38 -6.19 7.14 -0.07
CA GLY A 38 -6.60 5.80 -0.48
C GLY A 38 -6.48 4.82 0.68
N PHE A 39 -7.51 4.01 0.94
CA PHE A 39 -7.46 3.00 1.99
C PHE A 39 -7.09 1.62 1.40
N LEU A 40 -6.25 0.88 2.12
CA LEU A 40 -5.85 -0.48 1.77
C LEU A 40 -6.85 -1.48 2.35
N LEU A 41 -7.79 -1.95 1.52
CA LEU A 41 -8.77 -2.94 1.95
C LEU A 41 -8.16 -4.33 2.18
N ASN A 42 -7.04 -4.66 1.54
CA ASN A 42 -6.45 -6.00 1.64
C ASN A 42 -6.16 -6.44 3.08
N HIS A 43 -5.96 -5.51 4.02
CA HIS A 43 -5.75 -5.82 5.44
C HIS A 43 -6.96 -6.44 6.14
N VAL A 44 -8.18 -6.30 5.60
CA VAL A 44 -9.37 -6.96 6.17
C VAL A 44 -9.61 -8.36 5.61
N ILE A 45 -8.85 -8.76 4.58
CA ILE A 45 -8.91 -10.11 4.00
C ILE A 45 -7.87 -10.96 4.72
N THR A 46 -8.31 -12.04 5.38
CA THR A 46 -7.42 -12.94 6.10
C THR A 46 -6.88 -14.04 5.19
N ASP A 47 -5.60 -14.40 5.36
CA ASP A 47 -4.96 -15.51 4.63
C ASP A 47 -5.45 -16.88 5.08
N GLU A 48 -6.08 -16.98 6.24
CA GLU A 48 -6.67 -18.20 6.79
C GLU A 48 -8.16 -18.00 7.02
N LEU A 49 -8.93 -19.07 6.80
CA LEU A 49 -10.36 -19.10 7.10
C LEU A 49 -10.59 -19.24 8.62
N PRO A 50 -11.64 -18.62 9.19
CA PRO A 50 -11.90 -18.66 10.63
C PRO A 50 -11.94 -20.07 11.22
N ALA A 51 -11.24 -20.27 12.35
CA ALA A 51 -11.15 -21.58 13.02
C ALA A 51 -12.48 -22.01 13.68
N ALA A 52 -13.36 -21.07 14.01
CA ALA A 52 -14.63 -21.32 14.70
C ALA A 52 -15.62 -22.16 13.86
N ASP A 53 -15.46 -22.14 12.53
CA ASP A 53 -16.37 -22.83 11.62
C ASP A 53 -15.97 -24.31 11.39
N ARG A 54 -15.05 -24.88 12.20
CA ARG A 54 -14.45 -26.19 11.92
C ARG A 54 -14.26 -27.11 13.13
N ALA A 55 -14.39 -28.40 12.84
CA ALA A 55 -14.00 -29.47 13.74
C ALA A 55 -12.47 -29.48 13.93
N PRO A 56 -11.97 -29.63 15.17
CA PRO A 56 -10.54 -29.71 15.44
C PRO A 56 -9.92 -30.94 14.76
N THR A 57 -8.66 -30.80 14.33
CA THR A 57 -7.86 -31.94 13.86
C THR A 57 -7.23 -32.65 15.05
N ALA A 58 -6.72 -33.87 14.83
CA ALA A 58 -5.94 -34.61 15.85
C ALA A 58 -4.71 -33.84 16.38
N HIS A 59 -4.31 -32.74 15.73
CA HIS A 59 -3.15 -31.92 16.07
C HIS A 59 -3.48 -30.47 16.42
N GLY A 60 -4.76 -30.16 16.71
CA GLY A 60 -5.21 -28.82 17.13
C GLY A 60 -6.16 -28.16 16.13
N PRO A 61 -6.42 -26.84 16.26
CA PRO A 61 -7.38 -26.13 15.41
C PRO A 61 -6.96 -26.20 13.94
N ALA A 62 -7.90 -26.55 13.07
CA ALA A 62 -7.67 -26.67 11.64
C ALA A 62 -7.39 -25.29 11.01
N ARG A 63 -6.12 -24.99 10.72
CA ARG A 63 -5.74 -23.81 9.92
C ARG A 63 -5.82 -24.17 8.44
N ILE A 64 -6.67 -23.47 7.70
CA ILE A 64 -6.83 -23.67 6.26
C ILE A 64 -6.65 -22.32 5.59
N SER A 65 -5.82 -22.30 4.56
CA SER A 65 -5.62 -21.11 3.74
C SER A 65 -6.94 -20.66 3.11
N ASN A 66 -7.16 -19.35 3.08
CA ASN A 66 -8.23 -18.68 2.35
C ASN A 66 -7.88 -18.55 0.86
N SER A 67 -7.52 -19.68 0.28
CA SER A 67 -7.18 -19.81 -1.14
C SER A 67 -8.09 -20.86 -1.76
N ASP A 68 -8.33 -20.73 -3.06
CA ASP A 68 -8.97 -21.78 -3.85
C ASP A 68 -8.21 -23.11 -3.63
N PRO A 69 -8.88 -24.18 -3.17
CA PRO A 69 -8.22 -25.45 -2.83
C PRO A 69 -7.69 -26.21 -4.05
N ILE A 70 -8.11 -25.85 -5.27
CA ILE A 70 -7.67 -26.44 -6.53
C ILE A 70 -6.51 -25.64 -7.13
N THR A 71 -6.66 -24.31 -7.21
CA THR A 71 -5.70 -23.46 -7.92
C THR A 71 -4.67 -22.79 -7.01
N GLY A 72 -4.93 -22.70 -5.71
CA GLY A 72 -4.12 -21.95 -4.75
C GLY A 72 -4.20 -20.43 -4.91
N GLN A 73 -5.13 -19.92 -5.72
CA GLN A 73 -5.31 -18.47 -5.86
C GLN A 73 -5.98 -17.87 -4.62
N ALA A 74 -5.53 -16.68 -4.22
CA ALA A 74 -6.11 -15.97 -3.09
C ALA A 74 -7.59 -15.65 -3.35
N ALA A 75 -8.46 -15.99 -2.39
CA ALA A 75 -9.89 -15.69 -2.47
C ALA A 75 -10.15 -14.26 -1.96
N TRP A 76 -10.66 -13.39 -2.83
CA TRP A 76 -10.90 -11.96 -2.51
C TRP A 76 -12.37 -11.64 -2.19
N TYR A 77 -13.24 -12.64 -2.12
CA TYR A 77 -14.68 -12.44 -2.12
C TYR A 77 -15.36 -12.78 -0.78
N ASP A 78 -14.65 -13.42 0.15
CA ASP A 78 -15.23 -13.95 1.38
C ASP A 78 -14.89 -13.08 2.61
N VAL A 79 -15.30 -11.81 2.59
CA VAL A 79 -15.17 -10.94 3.76
C VAL A 79 -16.48 -10.25 4.09
N ARG A 80 -16.93 -10.44 5.33
CA ARG A 80 -18.02 -9.67 5.91
C ARG A 80 -17.45 -8.47 6.65
N VAL A 81 -17.84 -7.27 6.23
CA VAL A 81 -17.40 -6.02 6.86
C VAL A 81 -18.56 -5.32 7.55
N ARG A 82 -18.23 -4.41 8.47
CA ARG A 82 -19.15 -3.41 9.01
C ARG A 82 -18.64 -2.03 8.61
N VAL A 83 -19.50 -1.23 8.01
CA VAL A 83 -19.19 0.14 7.61
C VAL A 83 -19.87 1.12 8.56
N TYR A 84 -19.15 2.15 8.95
CA TYR A 84 -19.64 3.26 9.75
C TYR A 84 -19.03 4.57 9.25
N PRO A 85 -19.67 5.72 9.51
CA PRO A 85 -19.09 7.01 9.17
C PRO A 85 -17.71 7.17 9.81
N ALA A 86 -16.73 7.65 9.04
CA ALA A 86 -15.42 8.01 9.56
C ALA A 86 -15.51 9.25 10.47
N GLU A 87 -14.46 9.48 11.24
CA GLU A 87 -14.30 10.70 12.05
C GLU A 87 -14.29 11.94 11.14
N ALA A 88 -14.91 13.03 11.61
CA ALA A 88 -15.16 14.21 10.77
C ALA A 88 -13.87 14.98 10.42
N ASP A 89 -12.86 14.87 11.27
CA ASP A 89 -11.55 15.53 11.19
C ASP A 89 -10.43 14.60 10.70
N ALA A 90 -10.75 13.37 10.26
CA ALA A 90 -9.78 12.47 9.68
C ALA A 90 -9.14 13.07 8.41
N ASP A 91 -7.84 13.30 8.45
CA ASP A 91 -7.03 13.85 7.35
C ASP A 91 -6.33 12.78 6.51
N HIS A 92 -6.24 11.55 7.03
CA HIS A 92 -5.68 10.38 6.36
C HIS A 92 -6.48 9.09 6.62
N THR A 93 -6.25 8.07 5.80
CA THR A 93 -6.88 6.74 5.98
C THR A 93 -6.08 5.85 6.93
N LEU A 94 -6.73 4.90 7.61
CA LEU A 94 -6.06 3.94 8.49
C LEU A 94 -6.13 2.51 7.91
N PRO A 95 -5.19 1.62 8.27
CA PRO A 95 -3.98 1.86 9.07
C PRO A 95 -2.88 2.59 8.27
N GLN A 96 -1.97 3.28 8.97
CA GLN A 96 -0.75 3.86 8.40
C GLN A 96 0.48 3.10 8.88
N PHE A 97 1.44 2.94 7.98
CA PHE A 97 2.71 2.25 8.23
C PHE A 97 3.88 3.12 7.77
N ALA A 98 5.07 2.81 8.26
CA ALA A 98 6.29 3.44 7.75
C ALA A 98 6.44 3.20 6.23
N PRO A 99 6.89 4.19 5.45
CA PRO A 99 7.09 4.01 4.01
C PRO A 99 7.97 2.81 3.69
N MET A 100 7.55 2.01 2.72
CA MET A 100 8.27 0.84 2.26
C MET A 100 9.65 1.27 1.72
N GLN A 101 10.69 0.58 2.17
CA GLN A 101 12.04 0.80 1.66
C GLN A 101 12.12 0.39 0.19
N SER A 102 12.98 1.08 -0.57
CA SER A 102 13.30 0.69 -1.93
C SER A 102 13.82 -0.75 -1.97
N LEU A 103 13.22 -1.57 -2.83
CA LEU A 103 13.68 -2.95 -3.03
C LEU A 103 15.12 -2.98 -3.55
N PRO A 104 15.93 -3.98 -3.20
CA PRO A 104 17.27 -4.16 -3.77
C PRO A 104 17.23 -4.13 -5.30
N GLY A 105 18.13 -3.37 -5.92
CA GLY A 105 18.20 -3.23 -7.39
C GLY A 105 17.13 -2.30 -7.99
N SER A 106 16.11 -1.89 -7.23
CA SER A 106 15.23 -0.81 -7.66
C SER A 106 15.98 0.52 -7.62
N VAL A 107 15.77 1.34 -8.64
CA VAL A 107 16.09 2.77 -8.60
C VAL A 107 14.98 3.52 -7.83
N GLY A 108 14.50 2.95 -6.71
CA GLY A 108 13.53 3.61 -5.86
C GLY A 108 14.15 4.86 -5.26
N SER A 109 13.48 6.02 -5.43
CA SER A 109 13.96 7.34 -4.98
C SER A 109 15.49 7.41 -5.00
N VAL A 110 16.08 7.22 -6.19
CA VAL A 110 17.54 7.35 -6.36
C VAL A 110 17.95 8.60 -5.61
N SER A 111 18.80 8.45 -4.58
CA SER A 111 19.25 9.60 -3.79
C SER A 111 19.58 10.70 -4.78
N THR A 112 19.06 11.90 -4.56
CA THR A 112 19.18 13.03 -5.50
C THR A 112 20.60 13.12 -6.05
N PHE A 113 21.59 12.79 -5.20
CA PHE A 113 22.98 12.55 -5.53
C PHE A 113 23.26 11.56 -6.68
N LYS A 114 22.79 10.31 -6.61
CA LYS A 114 23.00 9.30 -7.67
C LYS A 114 22.30 9.68 -8.98
N ARG A 115 21.17 10.38 -8.95
CA ARG A 115 20.49 10.93 -10.15
C ARG A 115 21.28 12.07 -10.78
N ILE A 116 21.85 12.96 -9.97
CA ILE A 116 22.74 14.03 -10.44
C ILE A 116 23.98 13.45 -11.11
N VAL A 117 24.61 12.44 -10.49
CA VAL A 117 25.76 11.73 -11.08
C VAL A 117 25.41 11.06 -12.41
N GLN A 118 24.27 10.38 -12.50
CA GLN A 118 23.84 9.71 -13.74
C GLN A 118 23.42 10.67 -14.86
N THR A 119 23.01 11.89 -14.53
CA THR A 119 22.65 12.93 -15.52
C THR A 119 23.81 13.89 -15.82
N TYR A 120 25.03 13.55 -15.38
CA TYR A 120 26.22 14.31 -15.72
C TYR A 120 26.49 14.23 -17.22
N PHE A 121 26.35 15.37 -17.89
CA PHE A 121 26.82 15.57 -19.26
C PHE A 121 27.98 16.55 -19.22
N ALA A 122 29.16 16.08 -19.60
CA ALA A 122 30.35 16.91 -19.72
C ALA A 122 30.08 18.09 -20.67
N GLY A 123 30.50 19.30 -20.28
CA GLY A 123 30.38 20.51 -21.09
C GLY A 123 29.17 21.40 -20.80
N ARG A 124 28.20 20.99 -19.98
CA ARG A 124 27.05 21.85 -19.60
C ARG A 124 27.27 22.73 -18.36
N GLY A 125 28.30 22.49 -17.56
CA GLY A 125 28.66 23.34 -16.39
C GLY A 125 27.69 23.30 -15.18
N GLU A 126 26.50 22.72 -15.31
CA GLU A 126 25.44 22.75 -14.28
C GLU A 126 25.62 21.73 -13.13
N PHE A 127 26.55 20.78 -13.27
CA PHE A 127 26.69 19.65 -12.35
C PHE A 127 26.99 20.07 -10.91
N ALA A 128 27.98 20.95 -10.72
CA ALA A 128 28.39 21.39 -9.38
C ALA A 128 27.28 22.19 -8.65
N ALA A 129 26.45 22.93 -9.38
CA ALA A 129 25.33 23.66 -8.81
C ALA A 129 24.23 22.72 -8.31
N ARG A 130 23.89 21.70 -9.11
CA ARG A 130 22.91 20.67 -8.73
C ARG A 130 23.36 19.85 -7.52
N LEU A 131 24.65 19.52 -7.46
CA LEU A 131 25.25 18.77 -6.35
C LEU A 131 25.16 19.53 -5.02
N ARG A 132 25.43 20.85 -5.04
CA ARG A 132 25.29 21.72 -3.85
C ARG A 132 23.83 21.84 -3.38
N GLY A 133 22.88 21.94 -4.31
CA GLY A 133 21.45 21.97 -3.97
C GLY A 133 20.98 20.68 -3.29
N ALA A 134 21.42 19.52 -3.79
CA ALA A 134 21.07 18.23 -3.19
C ALA A 134 21.64 18.06 -1.78
N ALA A 135 22.89 18.50 -1.54
CA ALA A 135 23.53 18.44 -0.23
C ALA A 135 22.90 19.38 0.81
N LYS A 136 22.28 20.49 0.37
CA LYS A 136 21.54 21.40 1.25
C LYS A 136 20.18 20.80 1.64
N ALA A 137 19.44 20.25 0.67
CA ALA A 137 18.14 19.62 0.92
C ALA A 137 18.24 18.45 1.90
N SER A 138 19.29 17.62 1.81
CA SER A 138 19.51 16.51 2.75
C SER A 138 19.80 16.95 4.18
N LYS A 139 20.18 18.23 4.40
CA LYS A 139 20.55 18.78 5.72
C LYS A 139 19.38 19.49 6.42
N GLU A 140 18.29 19.73 5.71
CA GLU A 140 17.06 20.37 6.24
C GLU A 140 15.97 19.32 6.57
N THR A 141 16.22 18.04 6.30
CA THR A 141 15.29 16.92 6.54
C THR A 141 15.71 16.04 7.72
N GLU A 142 16.66 16.50 8.54
CA GLU A 142 17.15 15.88 9.78
C GLU A 142 16.81 16.81 10.96
#